data_AF-A0A5J4QVQ1-F1
#
_entry.id   AF-A0A5J4QVQ1-F1
#
_cell.length_a   1.000
_cell.length_b   1.000
_cell.length_c   1.000
_cell.angle_alpha   90.00
_cell.angle_beta   90.00
_cell.angle_gamma   90.00
#
_symmetry.space_group_name_H-M   'P 1'
#
loop_
_entity.id
_entity.type
_entity.pdbx_description
1 polymer ?
#
loop_
_entity_poly.entity_id
_entity_poly.type
_entity_poly.pdbx_seq_one_letter_code
_entity_poly.pdbx_strand_id
1 'polypeptide(L)'
;MKRILFSTALLMAVSFSFAQVKNVKDAKSIVNGSDPDFTKAESLIEAALVDPTTKDEPNTWNVAGYVQKKINEKELESAYLKKPYDTLKVYNSSYRMIQYFLKCDELAQIPNEKGKIKNSYRKTNAPILLIERPNLINGGVQYFNLNDNKKALEFFSNYIDLATVLMLEKENLLKQDTIIPQVAYYACLVAARIEDYPSIFKYANTIASLY
;
A
#
# COMPACT_ATOMS: atom_id res chain seq x y z
N MET A 1 -4.84 -22.06 41.90
CA MET A 1 -4.38 -20.73 41.42
C MET A 1 -3.74 -20.79 40.04
N LYS A 2 -2.70 -21.61 39.78
CA LYS A 2 -2.09 -21.72 38.43
C LYS A 2 -3.11 -22.04 37.31
N ARG A 3 -4.02 -22.99 37.53
CA ARG A 3 -5.09 -23.32 36.55
C ARG A 3 -6.08 -22.18 36.31
N ILE A 4 -6.38 -21.36 37.33
CA ILE A 4 -7.28 -20.19 37.22
C ILE A 4 -6.57 -19.07 36.45
N LEU A 5 -5.29 -18.80 36.76
CA LEU A 5 -4.45 -17.83 36.03
C LEU A 5 -4.32 -18.20 34.54
N PHE A 6 -4.10 -19.48 34.22
CA PHE A 6 -4.05 -19.96 32.84
C PHE A 6 -5.39 -19.80 32.11
N SER A 7 -6.52 -20.05 32.76
CA SER A 7 -7.85 -19.91 32.14
C SER A 7 -8.28 -18.44 31.99
N THR A 8 -7.94 -17.56 32.94
CA THR A 8 -8.14 -16.10 32.77
C THR A 8 -7.24 -15.51 31.70
N ALA A 9 -5.98 -15.96 31.58
CA ALA A 9 -5.08 -15.54 30.50
C ALA A 9 -5.58 -16.00 29.12
N LEU A 10 -6.12 -17.22 29.02
CA LEU A 10 -6.70 -17.74 27.79
C LEU A 10 -7.98 -16.98 27.39
N LEU A 11 -8.87 -16.67 28.35
CA LEU A 11 -10.09 -15.88 28.09
C LEU A 11 -9.76 -14.44 27.66
N MET A 12 -8.74 -13.82 28.27
CA MET A 12 -8.25 -12.50 27.83
C MET A 12 -7.67 -12.57 26.41
N ALA A 13 -6.79 -13.53 26.11
CA ALA A 13 -6.21 -13.70 24.78
C ALA A 13 -7.26 -13.93 23.68
N VAL A 14 -8.32 -14.70 23.97
CA VAL A 14 -9.43 -14.93 23.04
C VAL A 14 -10.30 -13.69 22.86
N SER A 15 -10.48 -12.84 23.89
CA SER A 15 -11.27 -11.61 23.75
C SER A 15 -10.62 -10.54 22.87
N PHE A 16 -9.27 -10.46 22.84
CA PHE A 16 -8.55 -9.50 22.00
C PHE A 16 -8.59 -9.86 20.50
N SER A 17 -8.60 -11.14 20.15
CA SER A 17 -8.66 -11.56 18.73
C SER A 17 -9.97 -11.17 18.04
N PHE A 18 -11.10 -11.19 18.77
CA PHE A 18 -12.39 -10.77 18.21
C PHE A 18 -12.49 -9.25 18.02
N ALA A 19 -11.79 -8.46 18.83
CA ALA A 19 -11.85 -7.00 18.76
C ALA A 19 -11.23 -6.47 17.47
N GLN A 20 -10.04 -6.94 17.08
CA GLN A 20 -9.37 -6.42 15.88
C GLN A 20 -9.99 -6.96 14.59
N VAL A 21 -10.45 -8.21 14.58
CA VAL A 21 -11.27 -8.72 13.47
C VAL A 21 -12.54 -7.89 13.28
N LYS A 22 -13.15 -7.41 14.36
CA LYS A 22 -14.28 -6.46 14.30
C LYS A 22 -13.83 -5.11 13.73
N ASN A 23 -12.70 -4.56 14.15
CA ASN A 23 -12.15 -3.32 13.60
C ASN A 23 -11.95 -3.40 12.08
N VAL A 24 -11.44 -4.52 11.55
CA VAL A 24 -11.32 -4.75 10.10
C VAL A 24 -12.68 -4.68 9.40
N LYS A 25 -13.70 -5.35 9.95
CA LYS A 25 -15.06 -5.35 9.39
C LYS A 25 -15.70 -3.96 9.47
N ASP A 26 -15.57 -3.30 10.60
CA ASP A 26 -16.12 -1.97 10.85
C ASP A 26 -15.48 -0.93 9.91
N ALA A 27 -14.15 -0.94 9.76
CA ALA A 27 -13.46 -0.06 8.82
C ALA A 27 -14.01 -0.20 7.39
N LYS A 28 -14.18 -1.45 6.92
CA LYS A 28 -14.78 -1.73 5.61
C LYS A 28 -16.24 -1.28 5.54
N SER A 29 -17.02 -1.44 6.60
CA SER A 29 -18.42 -1.02 6.63
C SER A 29 -18.55 0.50 6.59
N ILE A 30 -17.70 1.23 7.33
CA ILE A 30 -17.73 2.69 7.41
C ILE A 30 -17.44 3.31 6.05
N VAL A 31 -16.40 2.86 5.33
CA VAL A 31 -16.07 3.42 4.00
C VAL A 31 -17.08 3.08 2.90
N ASN A 32 -18.00 2.15 3.15
CA ASN A 32 -19.11 1.82 2.25
C ASN A 32 -20.43 2.49 2.66
N GLY A 33 -20.46 3.22 3.78
CA GLY A 33 -21.62 3.99 4.20
C GLY A 33 -21.90 5.17 3.27
N SER A 34 -23.12 5.72 3.36
CA SER A 34 -23.53 6.90 2.58
C SER A 34 -22.81 8.18 3.00
N ASP A 35 -22.37 8.25 4.25
CA ASP A 35 -21.57 9.34 4.81
C ASP A 35 -20.37 8.75 5.58
N PRO A 36 -19.29 8.38 4.86
CA PRO A 36 -18.19 7.62 5.42
C PRO A 36 -17.28 8.48 6.33
N ASP A 37 -17.10 8.05 7.57
CA ASP A 37 -16.07 8.58 8.47
C ASP A 37 -14.70 7.94 8.18
N PHE A 38 -14.00 8.50 7.20
CA PHE A 38 -12.70 8.00 6.76
C PHE A 38 -11.65 7.99 7.86
N THR A 39 -11.61 9.03 8.71
CA THR A 39 -10.65 9.14 9.81
C THR A 39 -10.83 7.98 10.79
N LYS A 40 -12.08 7.65 11.14
CA LYS A 40 -12.37 6.50 11.99
C LYS A 40 -12.03 5.18 11.32
N ALA A 41 -12.37 5.02 10.04
CA ALA A 41 -12.05 3.80 9.31
C ALA A 41 -10.53 3.56 9.22
N GLU A 42 -9.74 4.60 8.96
CA GLU A 42 -8.28 4.55 8.99
C GLU A 42 -7.76 4.16 10.37
N SER A 43 -8.22 4.84 11.43
CA SER A 43 -7.79 4.53 12.79
C SER A 43 -8.05 3.07 13.17
N LEU A 44 -9.23 2.54 12.84
CA LEU A 44 -9.59 1.15 13.10
C LEU A 44 -8.72 0.17 12.33
N ILE A 45 -8.46 0.43 11.04
CA ILE A 45 -7.66 -0.49 10.23
C ILE A 45 -6.19 -0.44 10.59
N GLU A 46 -5.64 0.73 10.92
CA GLU A 46 -4.25 0.88 11.39
C GLU A 46 -4.00 0.13 12.70
N ALA A 47 -4.96 0.16 13.63
CA ALA A 47 -4.87 -0.65 14.85
C ALA A 47 -4.82 -2.15 14.54
N ALA A 48 -5.61 -2.61 13.57
CA ALA A 48 -5.63 -4.02 13.16
C ALA A 48 -4.37 -4.44 12.38
N LEU A 49 -3.70 -3.52 11.68
CA LEU A 49 -2.48 -3.83 10.91
C LEU A 49 -1.27 -4.21 11.78
N VAL A 50 -1.23 -3.74 13.03
CA VAL A 50 -0.13 -4.02 13.97
C VAL A 50 -0.48 -5.08 15.01
N ASP A 51 -1.75 -5.45 15.13
CA ASP A 51 -2.19 -6.42 16.12
C ASP A 51 -1.75 -7.85 15.74
N PRO A 52 -1.19 -8.63 16.70
CA PRO A 52 -0.71 -9.99 16.43
C PRO A 52 -1.75 -10.96 15.85
N THR A 53 -3.04 -10.70 16.05
CA THR A 53 -4.13 -11.58 15.61
C THR A 53 -4.64 -11.26 14.20
N THR A 54 -4.31 -10.10 13.64
CA THR A 54 -4.79 -9.65 12.33
C THR A 54 -3.69 -9.19 11.38
N LYS A 55 -2.48 -8.88 11.86
CA LYS A 55 -1.35 -8.42 11.02
C LYS A 55 -0.87 -9.45 10.00
N ASP A 56 -1.09 -10.74 10.25
CA ASP A 56 -0.68 -11.81 9.33
C ASP A 56 -1.85 -12.31 8.46
N GLU A 57 -3.04 -11.71 8.61
CA GLU A 57 -4.22 -12.03 7.83
C GLU A 57 -4.27 -11.22 6.53
N PRO A 58 -4.23 -11.86 5.33
CA PRO A 58 -4.27 -11.14 4.06
C PRO A 58 -5.46 -10.19 3.91
N ASN A 59 -6.61 -10.55 4.50
CA ASN A 59 -7.82 -9.73 4.42
C ASN A 59 -7.67 -8.39 5.15
N THR A 60 -6.91 -8.32 6.25
CA THR A 60 -6.66 -7.07 6.98
C THR A 60 -6.01 -6.04 6.07
N TRP A 61 -4.94 -6.46 5.39
CA TRP A 61 -4.22 -5.62 4.43
C TRP A 61 -5.05 -5.29 3.19
N ASN A 62 -5.86 -6.24 2.70
CA ASN A 62 -6.80 -5.96 1.62
C ASN A 62 -7.81 -4.87 2.00
N VAL A 63 -8.35 -4.91 3.22
CA VAL A 63 -9.27 -3.88 3.70
C VAL A 63 -8.54 -2.55 3.89
N ALA A 64 -7.31 -2.54 4.39
CA ALA A 64 -6.51 -1.32 4.49
C ALA A 64 -6.32 -0.65 3.13
N GLY A 65 -5.95 -1.42 2.10
CA GLY A 65 -5.86 -0.90 0.74
C GLY A 65 -7.21 -0.40 0.22
N TYR A 66 -8.29 -1.12 0.51
CA TYR A 66 -9.64 -0.69 0.13
C TYR A 66 -10.09 0.62 0.81
N VAL A 67 -9.75 0.83 2.09
CA VAL A 67 -10.02 2.09 2.80
C VAL A 67 -9.30 3.25 2.12
N GLN A 68 -8.01 3.08 1.82
CA GLN A 68 -7.21 4.10 1.11
C GLN A 68 -7.74 4.38 -0.30
N LYS A 69 -8.18 3.35 -1.03
CA LYS A 69 -8.86 3.50 -2.32
C LYS A 69 -10.12 4.37 -2.19
N LYS A 70 -10.94 4.15 -1.17
CA LYS A 70 -12.17 4.91 -0.94
C LYS A 70 -11.91 6.37 -0.57
N ILE A 71 -10.85 6.62 0.20
CA ILE A 71 -10.38 7.98 0.50
C ILE A 71 -9.97 8.69 -0.78
N ASN A 72 -9.14 8.04 -1.60
CA ASN A 72 -8.67 8.58 -2.86
C ASN A 72 -9.85 8.90 -3.80
N GLU A 73 -10.79 7.95 -3.99
CA GLU A 73 -12.00 8.15 -4.78
C GLU A 73 -12.79 9.39 -4.34
N LYS A 74 -12.85 9.68 -3.04
CA LYS A 74 -13.56 10.86 -2.52
C LYS A 74 -12.87 12.18 -2.86
N GLU A 75 -11.55 12.21 -2.78
CA GLU A 75 -10.76 13.38 -3.18
C GLU A 75 -10.83 13.60 -4.70
N LEU A 76 -10.75 12.52 -5.50
CA LEU A 76 -10.90 12.58 -6.96
C LEU A 76 -12.31 13.01 -7.39
N GLU A 77 -13.36 12.60 -6.67
CA GLU A 77 -14.73 13.10 -6.88
C GLU A 77 -14.77 14.62 -6.69
N SER A 78 -14.16 15.13 -5.62
CA SER A 78 -14.08 16.58 -5.36
C SER A 78 -13.33 17.31 -6.47
N ALA A 79 -12.21 16.75 -6.95
CA ALA A 79 -11.45 17.27 -8.08
C ALA A 79 -12.29 17.31 -9.37
N TYR A 80 -13.00 16.23 -9.68
CA TYR A 80 -13.89 16.14 -10.85
C TYR A 80 -15.01 17.19 -10.80
N LEU A 81 -15.56 17.43 -9.61
CA LEU A 81 -16.57 18.47 -9.36
C LEU A 81 -15.98 19.89 -9.27
N LYS A 82 -14.68 20.07 -9.55
CA LYS A 82 -13.95 21.34 -9.46
C LYS A 82 -14.06 21.99 -8.07
N LYS A 83 -14.17 21.19 -7.03
CA LYS A 83 -14.12 21.63 -5.63
C LYS A 83 -12.68 21.57 -5.12
N PRO A 84 -12.34 22.34 -4.07
CA PRO A 84 -11.09 22.12 -3.36
C PRO A 84 -10.96 20.67 -2.91
N TYR A 85 -9.78 20.10 -3.06
CA TYR A 85 -9.44 18.74 -2.66
C TYR A 85 -7.98 18.71 -2.20
N ASP A 86 -7.61 17.67 -1.46
CA ASP A 86 -6.24 17.51 -0.97
C ASP A 86 -5.42 16.64 -1.92
N THR A 87 -4.61 17.29 -2.76
CA THR A 87 -3.73 16.61 -3.73
C THR A 87 -2.72 15.69 -3.06
N LEU A 88 -2.13 16.09 -1.92
CA LEU A 88 -1.18 15.24 -1.20
C LEU A 88 -1.88 14.01 -0.62
N LYS A 89 -3.11 14.17 -0.15
CA LYS A 89 -3.92 13.04 0.34
C LYS A 89 -4.26 12.06 -0.77
N VAL A 90 -4.54 12.51 -1.99
CA VAL A 90 -4.69 11.62 -3.17
C VAL A 90 -3.43 10.77 -3.35
N TYR A 91 -2.27 11.40 -3.49
CA TYR A 91 -1.02 10.68 -3.78
C TYR A 91 -0.59 9.75 -2.64
N ASN A 92 -0.71 10.20 -1.38
CA ASN A 92 -0.40 9.36 -0.23
C ASN A 92 -1.37 8.19 -0.07
N SER A 93 -2.66 8.38 -0.39
CA SER A 93 -3.63 7.29 -0.37
C SER A 93 -3.31 6.24 -1.43
N SER A 94 -2.95 6.66 -2.65
CA SER A 94 -2.50 5.71 -3.70
C SER A 94 -1.24 4.96 -3.26
N TYR A 95 -0.25 5.66 -2.70
CA TYR A 95 0.97 5.04 -2.17
C TYR A 95 0.65 3.97 -1.12
N ARG A 96 -0.12 4.33 -0.07
CA ARG A 96 -0.48 3.41 1.02
C ARG A 96 -1.31 2.23 0.51
N MET A 97 -2.28 2.49 -0.35
CA MET A 97 -3.10 1.45 -0.97
C MET A 97 -2.22 0.41 -1.68
N ILE A 98 -1.26 0.86 -2.49
CA ILE A 98 -0.33 -0.02 -3.19
C ILE A 98 0.45 -0.88 -2.18
N GLN A 99 1.05 -0.26 -1.15
CA GLN A 99 1.80 -1.01 -0.12
C GLN A 99 0.94 -2.08 0.56
N TYR A 100 -0.31 -1.73 0.91
CA TYR A 100 -1.22 -2.65 1.56
C TYR A 100 -1.66 -3.80 0.66
N PHE A 101 -1.90 -3.55 -0.62
CA PHE A 101 -2.21 -4.62 -1.56
C PHE A 101 -1.01 -5.52 -1.87
N LEU A 102 0.21 -4.99 -1.90
CA LEU A 102 1.43 -5.80 -2.00
C LEU A 102 1.60 -6.69 -0.77
N LYS A 103 1.40 -6.16 0.44
CA LYS A 103 1.48 -6.96 1.67
C LYS A 103 0.38 -8.03 1.75
N CYS A 104 -0.83 -7.68 1.32
CA CYS A 104 -1.93 -8.64 1.16
C CYS A 104 -1.52 -9.81 0.25
N ASP A 105 -0.90 -9.50 -0.89
CA ASP A 105 -0.46 -10.49 -1.85
C ASP A 105 0.67 -11.37 -1.33
N GLU A 106 1.67 -10.77 -0.68
CA GLU A 106 2.75 -11.49 0.01
C GLU A 106 2.18 -12.54 0.97
N LEU A 107 1.29 -12.14 1.87
CA LEU A 107 0.65 -13.05 2.84
C LEU A 107 -0.23 -14.09 2.16
N ALA A 108 -0.99 -13.71 1.12
CA ALA A 108 -1.86 -14.62 0.40
C ALA A 108 -1.12 -15.60 -0.53
N GLN A 109 0.15 -15.35 -0.83
CA GLN A 109 1.04 -16.26 -1.58
C GLN A 109 1.69 -17.32 -0.69
N ILE A 110 1.62 -17.20 0.64
CA ILE A 110 2.13 -18.22 1.55
C ILE A 110 1.29 -19.52 1.36
N PRO A 111 1.91 -20.66 1.05
CA PRO A 111 1.20 -21.93 0.95
C PRO A 111 0.54 -22.29 2.29
N ASN A 112 -0.70 -22.77 2.26
CA ASN A 112 -1.36 -23.28 3.47
C ASN A 112 -0.72 -24.60 3.95
N GLU A 113 -1.22 -25.16 5.06
CA GLU A 113 -0.76 -26.44 5.63
C GLU A 113 -0.76 -27.62 4.64
N LYS A 114 -1.53 -27.54 3.54
CA LYS A 114 -1.59 -28.54 2.48
C LYS A 114 -0.69 -28.19 1.28
N GLY A 115 0.22 -27.22 1.43
CA GLY A 115 1.11 -26.71 0.37
C GLY A 115 0.39 -25.96 -0.76
N LYS A 116 -0.89 -25.60 -0.60
CA LYS A 116 -1.67 -24.93 -1.65
C LYS A 116 -1.65 -23.42 -1.46
N ILE A 117 -1.34 -22.70 -2.53
CA ILE A 117 -1.51 -21.24 -2.61
C ILE A 117 -2.97 -20.92 -2.98
N LYS A 118 -3.61 -20.03 -2.23
CA LYS A 118 -4.99 -19.58 -2.48
C LYS A 118 -5.08 -18.05 -2.43
N ASN A 119 -4.39 -17.38 -3.35
CA ASN A 119 -4.47 -15.93 -3.46
C ASN A 119 -5.66 -15.50 -4.32
N SER A 120 -6.82 -15.26 -3.68
CA SER A 120 -8.02 -14.74 -4.34
C SER A 120 -7.99 -13.24 -4.59
N TYR A 121 -7.06 -12.50 -3.96
CA TYR A 121 -7.01 -11.04 -3.99
C TYR A 121 -6.30 -10.51 -5.23
N ARG A 122 -5.27 -11.20 -5.72
CA ARG A 122 -4.42 -10.77 -6.83
C ARG A 122 -5.20 -10.35 -8.07
N LYS A 123 -6.20 -11.14 -8.47
CA LYS A 123 -7.03 -10.86 -9.66
C LYS A 123 -7.75 -9.52 -9.57
N THR A 124 -8.16 -9.12 -8.37
CA THR A 124 -8.86 -7.84 -8.14
C THR A 124 -7.88 -6.69 -7.90
N ASN A 125 -6.78 -6.93 -7.19
CA ASN A 125 -5.87 -5.86 -6.77
C ASN A 125 -4.84 -5.47 -7.84
N ALA A 126 -4.37 -6.42 -8.67
CA ALA A 126 -3.37 -6.13 -9.70
C ALA A 126 -3.83 -5.05 -10.71
N PRO A 127 -5.06 -5.10 -11.27
CA PRO A 127 -5.54 -4.03 -12.14
C PRO A 127 -5.64 -2.66 -11.45
N ILE A 128 -5.97 -2.63 -10.16
CA ILE A 128 -6.05 -1.39 -9.38
C ILE A 128 -4.65 -0.79 -9.23
N LEU A 129 -3.63 -1.60 -8.95
CA LEU A 129 -2.24 -1.15 -8.89
C LEU A 129 -1.81 -0.49 -10.21
N LEU A 130 -2.17 -1.07 -11.36
CA LEU A 130 -1.81 -0.50 -12.67
C LEU A 130 -2.47 0.86 -12.91
N ILE A 131 -3.74 1.02 -12.53
CA ILE A 131 -4.46 2.30 -12.64
C ILE A 131 -3.83 3.38 -11.76
N GLU A 132 -3.38 3.00 -10.56
CA GLU A 132 -2.94 3.94 -9.53
C GLU A 132 -1.43 4.21 -9.57
N ARG A 133 -0.66 3.35 -10.23
CA ARG A 133 0.80 3.48 -10.35
C ARG A 133 1.26 4.85 -10.89
N PRO A 134 0.60 5.49 -11.88
CA PRO A 134 0.96 6.85 -12.31
C PRO A 134 0.91 7.91 -11.19
N ASN A 135 0.04 7.73 -10.17
CA ASN A 135 -0.01 8.65 -9.03
C ASN A 135 1.28 8.61 -8.19
N LEU A 136 2.09 7.56 -8.30
CA LEU A 136 3.42 7.54 -7.66
C LEU A 136 4.38 8.54 -8.31
N ILE A 137 4.35 8.70 -9.64
CA ILE A 137 5.15 9.73 -10.32
C ILE A 137 4.69 11.11 -9.88
N ASN A 138 3.38 11.35 -9.93
CA ASN A 138 2.80 12.66 -9.59
C ASN A 138 3.09 13.03 -8.12
N GLY A 139 2.97 12.08 -7.20
CA GLY A 139 3.35 12.27 -5.80
C GLY A 139 4.85 12.56 -5.63
N GLY A 140 5.71 11.84 -6.36
CA GLY A 140 7.15 12.09 -6.36
C GLY A 140 7.50 13.51 -6.84
N VAL A 141 6.88 13.96 -7.92
CA VAL A 141 7.03 15.34 -8.45
C VAL A 141 6.51 16.37 -7.44
N GLN A 142 5.37 16.11 -6.82
CA GLN A 142 4.79 17.01 -5.82
C GLN A 142 5.74 17.18 -4.62
N TYR A 143 6.27 16.09 -4.06
CA TYR A 143 7.23 16.15 -2.96
C TYR A 143 8.57 16.75 -3.36
N PHE A 144 9.03 16.51 -4.58
CA PHE A 144 10.22 17.16 -5.14
C PHE A 144 10.07 18.68 -5.17
N ASN A 145 8.92 19.18 -5.63
CA ASN A 145 8.61 20.62 -5.68
C ASN A 145 8.51 21.24 -4.28
N LEU A 146 8.14 20.45 -3.27
CA LEU A 146 8.13 20.84 -1.86
C LEU A 146 9.52 20.74 -1.20
N ASN A 147 10.56 20.37 -1.95
CA ASN A 147 11.92 20.08 -1.46
C ASN A 147 12.00 18.92 -0.45
N ASP A 148 10.96 18.08 -0.34
CA ASP A 148 10.99 16.85 0.43
C ASP A 148 11.59 15.72 -0.44
N ASN A 149 12.91 15.78 -0.62
CA ASN A 149 13.62 14.83 -1.47
C ASN A 149 13.53 13.38 -0.97
N LYS A 150 13.34 13.18 0.34
CA LYS A 150 13.16 11.84 0.92
C LYS A 150 11.82 11.25 0.49
N LYS A 151 10.72 12.00 0.62
CA LYS A 151 9.42 11.54 0.14
C LYS A 151 9.37 11.43 -1.38
N ALA A 152 10.00 12.35 -2.10
CA ALA A 152 10.14 12.23 -3.55
C ALA A 152 10.80 10.89 -3.95
N LEU A 153 11.90 10.53 -3.27
CA LEU A 153 12.58 9.25 -3.49
C LEU A 153 11.68 8.06 -3.17
N GLU A 154 10.95 8.08 -2.05
CA GLU A 154 10.01 7.00 -1.67
C GLU A 154 8.97 6.76 -2.79
N PHE A 155 8.43 7.82 -3.38
CA PHE A 155 7.43 7.72 -4.43
C PHE A 155 8.02 7.23 -5.77
N PHE A 156 9.14 7.81 -6.23
CA PHE A 156 9.79 7.40 -7.47
C PHE A 156 10.32 5.96 -7.41
N SER A 157 10.95 5.58 -6.28
CA SER A 157 11.44 4.22 -6.06
C SER A 157 10.32 3.19 -6.15
N ASN A 158 9.19 3.44 -5.49
CA ASN A 158 8.04 2.54 -5.53
C ASN A 158 7.46 2.37 -6.93
N TYR A 159 7.44 3.43 -7.75
CA TYR A 159 7.01 3.31 -9.15
C TYR A 159 7.89 2.33 -9.93
N ILE A 160 9.21 2.44 -9.76
CA ILE A 160 10.20 1.59 -10.43
C ILE A 160 10.12 0.16 -9.90
N ASP A 161 10.13 -0.02 -8.59
CA ASP A 161 10.19 -1.33 -7.94
C ASP A 161 8.94 -2.18 -8.22
N LEU A 162 7.77 -1.54 -8.40
CA LEU A 162 6.55 -2.20 -8.88
C LEU A 162 6.71 -2.93 -10.22
N ALA A 163 7.70 -2.59 -11.03
CA ALA A 163 7.94 -3.29 -12.28
C ALA A 163 8.39 -4.76 -12.09
N THR A 164 8.79 -5.12 -10.87
CA THR A 164 9.37 -6.44 -10.54
C THR A 164 8.58 -7.24 -9.50
N VAL A 165 7.45 -6.70 -9.01
CA VAL A 165 6.65 -7.43 -8.01
C VAL A 165 5.93 -8.61 -8.65
N LEU A 166 5.86 -9.73 -7.92
CA LEU A 166 5.19 -10.96 -8.38
C LEU A 166 3.72 -10.74 -8.78
N MET A 167 3.05 -9.78 -8.14
CA MET A 167 1.67 -9.41 -8.48
C MET A 167 1.51 -8.95 -9.95
N LEU A 168 2.53 -8.26 -10.49
CA LEU A 168 2.48 -7.60 -11.81
C LEU A 168 3.44 -8.24 -12.84
N GLU A 169 4.01 -9.40 -12.53
CA GLU A 169 4.99 -10.09 -13.40
C GLU A 169 4.49 -10.26 -14.84
N LYS A 170 3.21 -10.57 -15.01
CA LYS A 170 2.57 -10.78 -16.33
C LYS A 170 2.57 -9.54 -17.23
N GLU A 171 2.66 -8.36 -16.64
CA GLU A 171 2.63 -7.09 -17.36
C GLU A 171 4.01 -6.78 -17.98
N ASN A 172 5.08 -7.46 -17.53
CA ASN A 172 6.44 -7.28 -18.03
C ASN A 172 6.85 -5.80 -18.11
N LEU A 173 6.59 -5.06 -17.03
CA LEU A 173 6.68 -3.60 -17.01
C LEU A 173 8.09 -3.09 -17.29
N LEU A 174 9.16 -3.80 -16.89
CA LEU A 174 10.52 -3.42 -17.24
C LEU A 174 10.72 -3.28 -18.76
N LYS A 175 10.01 -4.08 -19.56
CA LYS A 175 10.07 -4.00 -21.03
C LYS A 175 9.02 -3.08 -21.63
N GLN A 176 7.81 -3.05 -21.06
CA GLN A 176 6.66 -2.36 -21.65
C GLN A 176 6.57 -0.89 -21.23
N ASP A 177 7.04 -0.55 -20.04
CA ASP A 177 6.94 0.79 -19.48
C ASP A 177 8.15 1.65 -19.84
N THR A 178 7.98 2.45 -20.88
CA THR A 178 9.01 3.35 -21.40
C THR A 178 9.30 4.55 -20.48
N ILE A 179 8.52 4.75 -19.42
CA ILE A 179 8.68 5.87 -18.48
C ILE A 179 9.67 5.52 -17.35
N ILE A 180 9.94 4.22 -17.10
CA ILE A 180 10.85 3.77 -16.04
C ILE A 180 12.24 4.44 -16.09
N PRO A 181 12.94 4.54 -17.23
CA PRO A 181 14.25 5.21 -17.28
C PRO A 181 14.20 6.67 -16.81
N GLN A 182 13.14 7.39 -17.18
CA GLN A 182 12.95 8.78 -16.79
C GLN A 182 12.69 8.90 -15.29
N VAL A 183 11.86 8.03 -14.72
CA VAL A 183 11.58 8.03 -13.27
C VAL A 183 12.82 7.61 -12.48
N ALA A 184 13.59 6.65 -12.98
CA ALA A 184 14.87 6.23 -12.40
C ALA A 184 15.92 7.36 -12.39
N TYR A 185 15.96 8.18 -13.43
CA TYR A 185 16.77 9.40 -13.43
C TYR A 185 16.37 10.36 -12.31
N TYR A 186 15.07 10.63 -12.14
CA TYR A 186 14.60 11.47 -11.04
C TYR A 186 14.88 10.86 -9.67
N ALA A 187 14.74 9.54 -9.51
CA ALA A 187 15.12 8.83 -8.30
C ALA A 187 16.62 9.02 -7.98
N CYS A 188 17.50 8.89 -8.97
CA CYS A 188 18.94 9.15 -8.79
C CYS A 188 19.21 10.60 -8.41
N LEU A 189 18.53 11.56 -9.05
CA LEU A 189 18.68 12.99 -8.77
C LEU A 189 18.32 13.31 -7.32
N VAL A 190 17.17 12.84 -6.84
CA VAL A 190 16.74 13.10 -5.45
C VAL A 190 17.57 12.34 -4.43
N ALA A 191 18.01 11.11 -4.76
CA ALA A 191 18.92 10.34 -3.94
C ALA A 191 20.28 11.05 -3.77
N ALA A 192 20.82 11.64 -4.85
CA ALA A 192 22.04 12.43 -4.79
C ALA A 192 21.91 13.66 -3.88
N ARG A 193 20.75 14.32 -3.86
CA ARG A 193 20.48 15.49 -2.98
C ARG A 193 20.46 15.14 -1.49
N ILE A 194 20.22 13.88 -1.15
CA ILE A 194 20.19 13.38 0.24
C ILE A 194 21.35 12.42 0.53
N GLU A 195 22.33 12.33 -0.37
CA GLU A 195 23.51 11.47 -0.24
C GLU A 195 23.19 9.97 -0.07
N ASP A 196 22.05 9.52 -0.61
CA ASP A 196 21.66 8.10 -0.63
C ASP A 196 22.31 7.37 -1.82
N TYR A 197 23.62 7.12 -1.71
CA TYR A 197 24.39 6.42 -2.72
C TYR A 197 23.87 5.01 -3.04
N PRO A 198 23.41 4.18 -2.08
CA PRO A 198 22.78 2.90 -2.39
C PRO A 198 21.62 3.01 -3.38
N SER A 199 20.72 3.98 -3.19
CA SER A 199 19.61 4.22 -4.12
C SER A 199 20.09 4.67 -5.50
N ILE A 200 21.12 5.53 -5.57
CA ILE A 200 21.72 5.92 -6.85
C ILE A 200 22.22 4.69 -7.62
N PHE A 201 23.02 3.84 -6.98
CA PHE A 201 23.55 2.63 -7.64
C PHE A 201 22.44 1.70 -8.11
N LYS A 202 21.41 1.49 -7.29
CA LYS A 202 20.26 0.65 -7.64
C LYS A 202 19.56 1.17 -8.90
N TYR A 203 19.15 2.43 -8.91
CA TYR A 203 18.31 2.97 -9.98
C TYR A 203 19.11 3.34 -11.23
N ALA A 204 20.40 3.65 -11.13
CA ALA A 204 21.29 3.77 -12.28
C ALA A 204 21.45 2.43 -13.02
N ASN A 205 21.60 1.32 -12.28
CA ASN A 205 21.65 -0.02 -12.88
C ASN A 205 20.34 -0.40 -13.59
N THR A 206 19.18 0.03 -13.05
CA THR A 206 17.89 -0.15 -13.75
C THR A 206 17.92 0.50 -15.12
N ILE A 207 18.43 1.73 -15.25
CA ILE A 207 18.56 2.42 -16.54
C ILE A 207 19.51 1.65 -17.47
N ALA A 208 20.68 1.24 -16.97
CA ALA A 208 21.69 0.54 -17.76
C ALA A 208 21.20 -0.82 -18.28
N SER A 209 20.36 -1.53 -17.53
CA SER A 209 19.83 -2.85 -17.90
C SER A 209 18.80 -2.85 -19.04
N LEU A 210 18.35 -1.65 -19.46
CA LEU A 210 17.33 -1.49 -20.50
C LEU A 210 17.91 -1.21 -21.90
N TYR A 211 19.24 -1.16 -22.02
CA TYR A 211 19.99 -0.97 -23.26
C TYR A 211 20.98 -2.13 -23.48
#